data_AF-A0A6L7TT14-F1
#
_entry.id   AF-A0A6L7TT14-F1
#
_cell.length_a   1.000
_cell.length_b   1.000
_cell.length_c   1.000
_cell.angle_alpha   90.00
_cell.angle_beta   90.00
_cell.angle_gamma   90.00
#
_symmetry.space_group_name_H-M   'P 1'
#
loop_
_entity.id
_entity.type
_entity.pdbx_description
1 polymer ?
#
loop_
_entity_poly.entity_id
_entity_poly.type
_entity_poly.pdbx_seq_one_letter_code
_entity_poly.pdbx_strand_id
1 'polypeptide(L)'
;MITTAEDAVTVADEFLSSHYRYRLPVSAKREEDFWRVVFDVGALKSCNLTLKLDADSGRAVDFNLPSTVPEGETAGKVRRHVIHSRRYFDRALLALEKRDAWESGKLIWRSVEQAFLGAAISHGYTVTNKQDLRTFVRRMSDGPDGKRLFSGFIVASHGEGFQATDPEPYDIEERLPDARWALNRAFALLSPELADSMQAPGQPNTSQIAE
;
A
#
# COMPACT_ATOMS: atom_id res chain seq x y z
N MET A 1 15.08 -18.97 14.04
CA MET A 1 16.28 -18.60 13.29
C MET A 1 15.87 -18.09 11.92
N ILE A 2 16.12 -16.81 11.65
CA ILE A 2 15.77 -16.10 10.43
C ILE A 2 16.96 -16.18 9.48
N THR A 3 16.84 -16.94 8.39
CA THR A 3 17.94 -17.17 7.45
C THR A 3 17.84 -16.32 6.19
N THR A 4 16.65 -15.83 5.84
CA THR A 4 16.41 -15.05 4.62
C THR A 4 15.78 -13.67 4.88
N ALA A 5 15.85 -12.80 3.87
CA ALA A 5 15.22 -11.49 3.90
C ALA A 5 13.68 -11.59 3.93
N GLU A 6 13.11 -12.59 3.27
CA GLU A 6 11.66 -12.85 3.28
C GLU A 6 11.18 -13.32 4.65
N ASP A 7 11.95 -14.17 5.34
CA ASP A 7 11.66 -14.56 6.72
C ASP A 7 11.70 -13.34 7.65
N ALA A 8 12.71 -12.48 7.50
CA ALA A 8 12.85 -11.27 8.29
C ALA A 8 11.67 -10.31 8.09
N VAL A 9 11.25 -10.13 6.84
CA VAL A 9 10.07 -9.32 6.49
C VAL A 9 8.80 -9.92 7.07
N THR A 10 8.62 -11.24 6.99
CA THR A 10 7.42 -11.92 7.48
C THR A 10 7.28 -11.76 8.99
N VAL A 11 8.35 -12.06 9.74
CA VAL A 11 8.37 -11.91 11.20
C VAL A 11 8.14 -10.46 11.62
N ALA A 12 8.77 -9.51 10.92
CA ALA A 12 8.58 -8.10 11.19
C ALA A 12 7.16 -7.62 10.86
N ASP A 13 6.55 -8.12 9.78
CA ASP A 13 5.18 -7.78 9.39
C ASP A 13 4.16 -8.29 10.40
N GLU A 14 4.35 -9.51 10.91
CA GLU A 14 3.53 -10.08 11.98
C GLU A 14 3.60 -9.24 13.25
N PHE A 15 4.82 -8.88 13.69
CA PHE A 15 5.02 -8.02 14.85
C PHE A 15 4.29 -6.67 14.68
N LEU A 16 4.53 -6.01 13.54
CA LEU A 16 3.96 -4.69 13.25
C LEU A 16 2.46 -4.74 12.98
N SER A 17 1.86 -5.91 12.75
CA SER A 17 0.44 -6.06 12.46
C SER A 17 -0.49 -5.60 13.58
N SER A 18 -0.01 -5.73 14.82
CA SER A 18 -0.73 -5.28 16.01
C SER A 18 -0.63 -3.78 16.27
N HIS A 19 0.34 -3.11 15.65
CA HIS A 19 0.70 -1.72 15.92
C HIS A 19 0.42 -0.77 14.76
N TYR A 20 0.56 -1.26 13.52
CA TYR A 20 0.43 -0.46 12.31
C TYR A 20 -0.46 -1.17 11.30
N ARG A 21 -1.61 -0.55 11.03
CA ARG A 21 -2.58 -1.03 10.04
C ARG A 21 -2.00 -0.99 8.62
N TYR A 22 -1.16 0.01 8.35
CA TYR A 22 -0.44 0.18 7.09
C TYR A 22 1.03 -0.03 7.32
N ARG A 23 1.61 -0.94 6.56
CA ARG A 23 3.02 -1.27 6.59
C ARG A 23 3.38 -1.96 5.29
N LEU A 24 4.41 -1.45 4.64
CA LEU A 24 5.01 -2.08 3.48
C LEU A 24 6.50 -2.25 3.77
N PRO A 25 7.04 -3.47 3.66
CA PRO A 25 8.49 -3.66 3.73
C PRO A 25 9.14 -2.89 2.57
N VAL A 26 10.07 -2.01 2.92
CA VAL A 26 10.88 -1.19 2.00
C VAL A 26 12.20 -1.90 1.72
N SER A 27 12.84 -2.41 2.77
CA SER A 27 14.10 -3.15 2.67
C SER A 27 14.27 -4.09 3.86
N ALA A 28 15.04 -5.15 3.64
CA ALA A 28 15.53 -6.02 4.69
C ALA A 28 17.01 -6.27 4.42
N LYS A 29 17.87 -5.98 5.41
CA LYS A 29 19.32 -6.16 5.30
C LYS A 29 19.83 -6.85 6.55
N ARG A 30 20.66 -7.88 6.36
CA ARG A 30 21.37 -8.53 7.45
C ARG A 30 22.55 -7.67 7.90
N GLU A 31 22.68 -7.50 9.20
CA GLU A 31 23.75 -6.78 9.90
C GLU A 31 24.26 -7.68 11.02
N GLU A 32 25.40 -8.34 10.81
CA GLU A 32 26.04 -9.28 11.76
C GLU A 32 25.01 -10.26 12.40
N ASP A 33 24.54 -9.96 13.60
CA ASP A 33 23.63 -10.78 14.42
C ASP A 33 22.15 -10.39 14.28
N PHE A 34 21.84 -9.38 13.46
CA PHE A 34 20.50 -8.80 13.35
C PHE A 34 20.02 -8.70 11.89
N TRP A 35 18.71 -8.68 11.73
CA TRP A 35 18.05 -8.20 10.52
C TRP A 35 17.50 -6.81 10.76
N ARG A 36 17.97 -5.84 9.96
CA ARG A 36 17.37 -4.51 9.89
C ARG A 36 16.29 -4.54 8.80
N VAL A 37 15.04 -4.42 9.23
CA VAL A 37 13.90 -4.34 8.32
C VAL A 37 13.29 -2.95 8.40
N VAL A 38 13.18 -2.29 7.26
CA VAL A 38 12.58 -0.97 7.16
C VAL A 38 11.19 -1.13 6.59
N PHE A 39 10.19 -0.65 7.32
CA PHE A 39 8.82 -0.55 6.85
C PHE A 39 8.46 0.91 6.57
N ASP A 40 7.80 1.15 5.45
CA ASP A 40 6.98 2.34 5.31
C ASP A 40 5.63 2.04 5.96
N VAL A 41 5.37 2.67 7.10
CA VAL A 41 4.12 2.48 7.86
C VAL A 41 3.06 3.55 7.54
N GLY A 42 3.19 4.20 6.38
CA GLY A 42 2.48 5.43 6.05
C GLY A 42 0.97 5.34 5.85
N ALA A 43 0.27 6.28 6.50
CA ALA A 43 -0.94 6.96 6.00
C ALA A 43 -1.15 8.37 6.63
N LEU A 44 -0.56 8.67 7.79
CA LEU A 44 -0.81 9.92 8.54
C LEU A 44 0.44 10.78 8.85
N LYS A 45 1.61 10.15 8.91
CA LYS A 45 2.94 10.75 8.88
C LYS A 45 3.80 9.74 8.14
N SER A 46 4.50 10.15 7.08
CA SER A 46 5.42 9.25 6.39
C SER A 46 6.62 9.00 7.28
N CYS A 47 6.53 7.96 8.09
CA CYS A 47 7.60 7.55 8.97
C CYS A 47 8.11 6.22 8.47
N ASN A 48 9.38 6.16 8.05
CA ASN A 48 10.05 4.88 7.86
C ASN A 48 10.32 4.31 9.25
N LEU A 49 9.61 3.24 9.61
CA LEU A 49 9.88 2.51 10.83
C LEU A 49 11.05 1.56 10.58
N THR A 50 12.11 1.69 11.38
CA THR A 50 13.21 0.72 11.34
C THR A 50 13.01 -0.24 12.50
N LEU A 51 12.91 -1.53 12.17
CA LEU A 51 12.85 -2.62 13.12
C LEU A 51 14.17 -3.40 13.06
N LYS A 52 14.76 -3.69 14.21
CA LYS A 52 15.86 -4.65 14.32
C LYS A 52 15.34 -5.94 14.92
N LEU A 53 15.56 -7.04 14.23
CA LEU A 53 15.23 -8.39 14.68
C LEU A 53 16.52 -9.14 15.01
N ASP A 54 16.54 -9.82 16.15
CA ASP A 54 17.57 -10.80 16.48
C ASP A 54 17.50 -11.99 15.51
N ALA A 55 18.61 -12.34 14.86
CA ALA A 55 18.61 -13.34 13.80
C ALA A 55 18.29 -14.76 14.31
N ASP A 56 18.67 -15.09 15.54
CA ASP A 56 18.52 -16.44 16.07
C ASP A 56 17.11 -16.69 16.62
N SER A 57 16.60 -15.74 17.40
CA SER A 57 15.30 -15.82 18.09
C SER A 57 14.14 -15.23 17.29
N GLY A 58 14.41 -14.34 16.33
CA GLY A 58 13.39 -13.60 15.59
C GLY A 58 12.64 -12.54 16.41
N ARG A 59 13.13 -12.21 17.61
CA ARG A 59 12.52 -11.19 18.46
C ARG A 59 12.92 -9.79 18.03
N ALA A 60 11.97 -8.86 18.09
CA ALA A 60 12.26 -7.43 17.95
C ALA A 60 13.12 -6.95 19.13
N VAL A 61 14.32 -6.48 18.83
CA VAL A 61 15.30 -5.99 19.83
C VAL A 61 15.34 -4.47 19.90
N ASP A 62 14.94 -3.78 18.82
CA ASP A 62 14.86 -2.32 18.78
C ASP A 62 13.82 -1.88 17.74
N PHE A 63 13.09 -0.80 18.03
CA PHE A 63 12.15 -0.18 17.11
C PHE A 63 12.26 1.35 17.21
N ASN A 64 12.48 2.01 16.09
CA ASN A 64 12.68 3.46 16.08
C ASN A 64 11.73 4.14 15.08
N LEU A 65 11.00 5.14 15.58
CA LEU A 65 10.10 5.99 14.82
C LEU A 65 10.79 7.33 14.56
N PRO A 66 10.96 7.76 13.30
CA PRO A 66 11.41 9.12 13.03
C PRO A 66 10.35 10.11 13.53
N SER A 67 10.79 11.01 14.41
CA SER A 67 9.98 12.08 15.00
C SER A 67 9.77 13.19 13.97
N THR A 68 8.61 13.14 13.30
CA THR A 68 8.05 14.18 12.42
C THR A 68 8.80 14.42 11.10
N VAL A 69 8.04 14.85 10.09
CA VAL A 69 8.57 15.10 8.75
C VAL A 69 8.23 16.54 8.32
N PRO A 70 9.16 17.29 7.71
CA PRO A 70 8.97 18.71 7.43
C PRO A 70 7.96 18.98 6.30
N GLU A 71 7.31 20.16 6.35
CA GLU A 71 6.48 20.68 5.27
C GLU A 71 7.32 20.94 4.00
N GLY A 72 6.81 20.53 2.84
CA GLY A 72 7.56 20.30 1.58
C GLY A 72 7.44 18.85 1.07
N GLU A 73 6.94 17.95 1.92
CA GLU A 73 6.83 16.51 1.68
C GLU A 73 5.60 16.05 0.88
N THR A 74 4.59 16.90 0.62
CA THR A 74 3.30 16.44 0.05
C THR A 74 3.48 15.69 -1.26
N ALA A 75 4.33 16.18 -2.16
CA ALA A 75 4.68 15.49 -3.40
C ALA A 75 5.32 14.12 -3.15
N GLY A 76 6.25 14.04 -2.19
CA GLY A 76 6.87 12.79 -1.77
C GLY A 76 5.89 11.80 -1.17
N LYS A 77 4.94 12.27 -0.35
CA LYS A 77 3.85 11.46 0.23
C LYS A 77 2.94 10.89 -0.85
N VAL A 78 2.47 11.74 -1.75
CA VAL A 78 1.61 11.34 -2.87
C VAL A 78 2.34 10.31 -3.76
N ARG A 79 3.60 10.58 -4.12
CA ARG A 79 4.41 9.65 -4.93
C ARG A 79 4.57 8.28 -4.27
N ARG A 80 4.82 8.23 -2.95
CA ARG A 80 4.89 6.97 -2.20
C ARG A 80 3.58 6.19 -2.26
N HIS A 81 2.45 6.85 -1.98
CA HIS A 81 1.13 6.22 -2.09
C HIS A 81 0.84 5.67 -3.49
N VAL A 82 1.24 6.37 -4.56
CA VAL A 82 1.10 5.85 -5.93
C VAL A 82 1.99 4.64 -6.18
N ILE A 83 3.26 4.69 -5.77
CA ILE A 83 4.18 3.54 -5.90
C ILE A 83 3.64 2.32 -5.15
N HIS A 84 3.15 2.51 -3.93
CA HIS A 84 2.56 1.44 -3.12
C HIS A 84 1.30 0.88 -3.76
N SER A 85 0.41 1.76 -4.25
CA SER A 85 -0.79 1.35 -4.94
C SER A 85 -0.46 0.41 -6.11
N ARG A 86 0.50 0.79 -6.97
CA ARG A 86 0.94 -0.05 -8.10
C ARG A 86 1.54 -1.38 -7.64
N ARG A 87 2.47 -1.35 -6.69
CA ARG A 87 3.12 -2.57 -6.15
C ARG A 87 2.12 -3.54 -5.54
N TYR A 88 1.13 -3.05 -4.79
CA TYR A 88 0.07 -3.90 -4.25
C TYR A 88 -0.76 -4.51 -5.36
N PHE A 89 -1.08 -3.75 -6.41
CA PHE A 89 -1.84 -4.26 -7.53
C PHE A 89 -1.08 -5.37 -8.28
N ASP A 90 0.20 -5.15 -8.59
CA ASP A 90 1.04 -6.14 -9.28
C ASP A 90 1.16 -7.43 -8.45
N ARG A 91 1.38 -7.31 -7.14
CA ARG A 91 1.40 -8.45 -6.22
C ARG A 91 0.05 -9.17 -6.14
N ALA A 92 -1.07 -8.44 -6.25
CA ALA A 92 -2.39 -9.04 -6.27
C ALA A 92 -2.62 -9.89 -7.51
N LEU A 93 -2.13 -9.45 -8.67
CA LEU A 93 -2.19 -10.24 -9.90
C LEU A 93 -1.34 -11.51 -9.78
N LEU A 94 -0.14 -11.41 -9.21
CA LEU A 94 0.72 -12.58 -8.95
C LEU A 94 0.06 -13.57 -7.97
N ALA A 95 -0.63 -13.08 -6.94
CA ALA A 95 -1.39 -13.94 -6.02
C ALA A 95 -2.54 -14.66 -6.75
N LEU A 96 -3.23 -13.95 -7.64
CA LEU A 96 -4.32 -14.51 -8.43
C LEU A 96 -3.84 -15.59 -9.42
N GLU A 97 -2.71 -15.36 -10.08
CA GLU A 97 -2.05 -16.35 -10.94
C GLU A 97 -1.71 -17.63 -10.18
N LYS A 98 -1.33 -17.50 -8.90
CA LYS A 98 -1.09 -18.60 -7.97
C LYS A 98 -2.37 -19.20 -7.38
N ARG A 99 -3.55 -18.73 -7.83
CA ARG A 99 -4.88 -19.15 -7.36
C ARG A 99 -5.14 -18.81 -5.88
N ASP A 100 -4.41 -17.85 -5.31
CA ASP A 100 -4.62 -17.34 -3.97
C ASP A 100 -5.57 -16.12 -4.01
N ALA A 101 -6.86 -16.43 -4.02
CA ALA A 101 -7.93 -15.44 -4.10
C ALA A 101 -7.97 -14.52 -2.87
N TRP A 102 -7.70 -15.07 -1.69
CA TRP A 102 -7.67 -14.32 -0.45
C TRP A 102 -6.59 -13.24 -0.48
N GLU A 103 -5.35 -13.64 -0.76
CA GLU A 103 -4.23 -12.71 -0.81
C GLU A 103 -4.41 -11.69 -1.93
N SER A 104 -4.91 -12.12 -3.09
CA SER A 104 -5.22 -11.23 -4.20
C SER A 104 -6.26 -10.17 -3.84
N GLY A 105 -7.40 -10.56 -3.24
CA GLY A 105 -8.44 -9.63 -2.80
C GLY A 105 -7.94 -8.62 -1.77
N LYS A 106 -7.16 -9.08 -0.79
CA LYS A 106 -6.51 -8.21 0.21
C LYS A 106 -5.58 -7.18 -0.43
N LEU A 107 -4.77 -7.59 -1.39
CA LEU A 107 -3.80 -6.72 -2.06
C LEU A 107 -4.48 -5.74 -3.03
N ILE A 108 -5.55 -6.15 -3.72
CA ILE A 108 -6.38 -5.23 -4.53
C ILE A 108 -6.95 -4.12 -3.65
N TRP A 109 -7.50 -4.47 -2.48
CA TRP A 109 -8.01 -3.47 -1.55
C TRP A 109 -6.93 -2.46 -1.16
N ARG A 110 -5.77 -2.97 -0.70
CA ARG A 110 -4.64 -2.11 -0.30
C ARG A 110 -4.17 -1.21 -1.44
N SER A 111 -4.20 -1.70 -2.67
CA SER A 111 -3.87 -0.91 -3.85
C SER A 111 -4.82 0.28 -4.03
N VAL A 112 -6.12 0.04 -4.01
CA VAL A 112 -7.15 1.07 -4.19
C VAL A 112 -7.10 2.08 -3.05
N GLU A 113 -6.97 1.60 -1.82
CA GLU A 113 -6.87 2.44 -0.62
C GLU A 113 -5.68 3.40 -0.71
N GLN A 114 -4.50 2.92 -1.10
CA GLN A 114 -3.31 3.74 -1.28
C GLN A 114 -3.49 4.80 -2.37
N ALA A 115 -4.13 4.46 -3.49
CA ALA A 115 -4.38 5.42 -4.56
C ALA A 115 -5.25 6.59 -4.07
N PHE A 116 -6.33 6.30 -3.34
CA PHE A 116 -7.21 7.33 -2.81
C PHE A 116 -6.60 8.11 -1.65
N LEU A 117 -5.70 7.52 -0.84
CA LEU A 117 -4.92 8.26 0.14
C LEU A 117 -4.00 9.28 -0.55
N GLY A 118 -3.32 8.87 -1.62
CA GLY A 118 -2.53 9.78 -2.45
C GLY A 118 -3.35 10.94 -3.01
N ALA A 119 -4.53 10.63 -3.56
CA ALA A 119 -5.47 11.66 -4.02
C ALA A 119 -5.95 12.57 -2.88
N ALA A 120 -6.32 12.03 -1.73
CA ALA A 120 -6.76 12.85 -0.60
C ALA A 120 -5.67 13.84 -0.16
N ILE A 121 -4.42 13.37 -0.05
CA ILE A 121 -3.28 14.21 0.30
C ILE A 121 -3.02 15.28 -0.76
N SER A 122 -3.10 14.96 -2.06
CA SER A 122 -2.91 15.97 -3.12
C SER A 122 -3.97 17.07 -3.10
N HIS A 123 -5.14 16.79 -2.53
CA HIS A 123 -6.24 17.76 -2.31
C HIS A 123 -6.20 18.43 -0.94
N GLY A 124 -5.14 18.24 -0.14
CA GLY A 124 -5.03 18.78 1.22
C GLY A 124 -6.04 18.18 2.21
N TYR A 125 -6.66 17.05 1.86
CA TYR A 125 -7.64 16.38 2.69
C TYR A 125 -6.95 15.49 3.72
N THR A 126 -7.26 15.67 4.99
CA THR A 126 -6.70 14.84 6.07
C THR A 126 -7.53 13.57 6.23
N VAL A 127 -6.87 12.41 6.10
CA VAL A 127 -7.49 11.09 6.29
C VAL A 127 -6.88 10.44 7.53
N THR A 128 -7.63 10.34 8.61
CA THR A 128 -7.17 9.71 9.87
C THR A 128 -7.65 8.28 10.04
N ASN A 129 -8.70 7.90 9.31
CA ASN A 129 -9.33 6.60 9.40
C ASN A 129 -10.06 6.26 8.09
N LYS A 130 -10.60 5.05 7.99
CA LYS A 130 -11.32 4.59 6.78
C LYS A 130 -12.59 5.38 6.48
N GLN A 131 -13.29 5.88 7.51
CA GLN A 131 -14.49 6.69 7.33
C GLN A 131 -14.16 8.06 6.72
N ASP A 132 -13.01 8.64 7.05
CA ASP A 132 -12.52 9.86 6.41
C ASP A 132 -12.21 9.62 4.93
N LEU A 133 -11.54 8.51 4.60
CA LEU A 133 -11.23 8.14 3.22
C LEU A 133 -12.52 7.92 2.42
N ARG A 134 -13.49 7.19 3.00
CA ARG A 134 -14.81 6.98 2.39
C ARG A 134 -15.54 8.29 2.16
N THR A 135 -15.43 9.23 3.09
CA THR A 135 -16.01 10.57 2.96
C THR A 135 -15.35 11.36 1.84
N PHE A 136 -14.03 11.31 1.73
CA PHE A 136 -13.29 11.90 0.62
C PHE A 136 -13.73 11.32 -0.72
N VAL A 137 -13.74 9.98 -0.87
CA VAL A 137 -14.19 9.33 -2.10
C VAL A 137 -15.61 9.75 -2.46
N ARG A 138 -16.53 9.78 -1.47
CA ARG A 138 -17.90 10.25 -1.69
C ARG A 138 -17.96 11.69 -2.23
N ARG A 139 -17.13 12.61 -1.72
CA ARG A 139 -17.06 13.99 -2.22
C ARG A 139 -16.51 14.08 -3.64
N MET A 140 -15.51 13.25 -3.97
CA MET A 140 -14.97 13.16 -5.33
C MET A 140 -15.89 12.39 -6.30
N SER A 141 -16.90 11.72 -5.74
CA SER A 141 -17.96 10.99 -6.41
C SER A 141 -19.21 11.83 -6.67
N ASP A 142 -19.13 13.16 -6.63
CA ASP A 142 -20.24 14.01 -7.08
C ASP A 142 -20.14 14.19 -8.61
N GLY A 143 -21.11 13.66 -9.35
CA GLY A 143 -21.17 13.71 -10.82
C GLY A 143 -21.63 12.41 -11.48
N PRO A 144 -21.77 12.38 -12.83
CA PRO A 144 -22.31 11.23 -13.56
C PRO A 144 -21.48 9.94 -13.38
N ASP A 145 -20.16 10.05 -13.21
CA ASP A 145 -19.26 8.92 -12.94
C ASP A 145 -19.13 8.58 -11.46
N GLY A 146 -19.68 9.42 -10.59
CA GLY A 146 -19.40 9.42 -9.18
C GLY A 146 -20.00 8.24 -8.41
N LYS A 147 -21.20 7.80 -8.80
CA LYS A 147 -21.80 6.56 -8.29
C LYS A 147 -20.94 5.34 -8.60
N ARG A 148 -20.35 5.27 -9.80
CA ARG A 148 -19.44 4.17 -10.19
C ARG A 148 -18.13 4.22 -9.40
N LEU A 149 -17.62 5.41 -9.10
CA LEU A 149 -16.45 5.61 -8.23
C LEU A 149 -16.66 5.16 -6.80
N PHE A 150 -17.79 5.53 -6.22
CA PHE A 150 -18.10 5.09 -4.88
C PHE A 150 -18.35 3.58 -4.86
N SER A 151 -19.09 3.04 -5.82
CA SER A 151 -19.32 1.59 -5.93
C SER A 151 -18.02 0.82 -6.15
N GLY A 152 -17.12 1.24 -7.04
CA GLY A 152 -15.83 0.59 -7.27
C GLY A 152 -14.91 0.64 -6.04
N PHE A 153 -14.87 1.78 -5.35
CA PHE A 153 -14.16 1.88 -4.06
C PHE A 153 -14.75 0.94 -3.01
N ILE A 154 -16.08 0.88 -2.89
CA ILE A 154 -16.77 -0.01 -1.96
C ILE A 154 -16.54 -1.48 -2.31
N VAL A 155 -16.64 -1.87 -3.58
CA VAL A 155 -16.37 -3.24 -4.05
C VAL A 155 -14.92 -3.64 -3.75
N ALA A 156 -13.95 -2.76 -4.00
CA ALA A 156 -12.57 -2.99 -3.58
C ALA A 156 -12.42 -3.05 -2.05
N SER A 157 -13.21 -2.26 -1.30
CA SER A 157 -13.26 -2.28 0.18
C SER A 157 -13.79 -3.58 0.75
N HIS A 158 -14.58 -4.34 -0.02
CA HIS A 158 -15.04 -5.68 0.37
C HIS A 158 -13.92 -6.72 0.32
N GLY A 159 -12.68 -6.35 -0.02
CA GLY A 159 -11.49 -7.16 0.25
C GLY A 159 -11.35 -7.58 1.73
N GLU A 160 -11.85 -6.76 2.67
CA GLU A 160 -11.98 -7.16 4.09
C GLU A 160 -13.25 -8.01 4.36
N GLY A 161 -14.25 -7.94 3.48
CA GLY A 161 -15.51 -8.69 3.55
C GLY A 161 -15.40 -10.15 3.10
N PHE A 162 -14.31 -10.54 2.43
CA PHE A 162 -14.00 -11.95 2.18
C PHE A 162 -13.83 -12.75 3.48
N GLN A 163 -13.70 -12.11 4.65
CA GLN A 163 -13.64 -12.80 5.95
C GLN A 163 -14.83 -13.74 6.20
N ALA A 164 -15.96 -13.56 5.51
CA ALA A 164 -17.15 -14.38 5.68
C ALA A 164 -17.34 -15.46 4.59
N THR A 165 -16.57 -15.44 3.50
CA THR A 165 -16.73 -16.33 2.35
C THR A 165 -15.36 -16.64 1.77
N ASP A 166 -14.92 -17.89 1.81
CA ASP A 166 -13.70 -18.34 1.10
C ASP A 166 -13.82 -17.95 -0.37
N PRO A 167 -13.14 -16.89 -0.84
CA PRO A 167 -13.32 -16.43 -2.20
C PRO A 167 -12.62 -17.37 -3.16
N GLU A 168 -13.24 -17.62 -4.31
CA GLU A 168 -12.59 -18.31 -5.41
C GLU A 168 -11.85 -17.29 -6.29
N PRO A 169 -10.78 -17.70 -7.01
CA PRO A 169 -10.06 -16.81 -7.93
C PRO A 169 -10.99 -16.10 -8.92
N TYR A 170 -12.02 -16.80 -9.40
CA TYR A 170 -13.02 -16.25 -10.31
C TYR A 170 -13.77 -15.04 -9.71
N ASP A 171 -14.09 -15.07 -8.42
CA ASP A 171 -14.75 -13.95 -7.73
C ASP A 171 -13.89 -12.69 -7.69
N ILE A 172 -12.56 -12.86 -7.74
CA ILE A 172 -11.60 -11.77 -7.81
C ILE A 172 -11.47 -11.28 -9.24
N GLU A 173 -11.39 -12.20 -10.21
CA GLU A 173 -11.29 -11.89 -11.65
C GLU A 173 -12.47 -11.03 -12.13
N GLU A 174 -13.70 -11.35 -11.73
CA GLU A 174 -14.89 -10.57 -12.08
C GLU A 174 -14.82 -9.12 -11.58
N ARG A 175 -14.10 -8.87 -10.47
CA ARG A 175 -13.99 -7.55 -9.83
C ARG A 175 -12.75 -6.76 -10.26
N LEU A 176 -11.79 -7.40 -10.93
CA LEU A 176 -10.59 -6.73 -11.43
C LEU A 176 -10.86 -5.51 -12.32
N PRO A 177 -11.84 -5.53 -13.26
CA PRO A 177 -12.15 -4.37 -14.08
C PRO A 177 -12.55 -3.14 -13.25
N ASP A 178 -13.36 -3.33 -12.20
CA ASP A 178 -13.80 -2.24 -11.33
C ASP A 178 -12.67 -1.71 -10.45
N ALA A 179 -11.81 -2.60 -9.94
CA ALA A 179 -10.60 -2.19 -9.22
C ALA A 179 -9.66 -1.36 -10.10
N ARG A 180 -9.39 -1.80 -11.34
CA ARG A 180 -8.59 -1.04 -12.31
C ARG A 180 -9.20 0.31 -12.64
N TRP A 181 -10.52 0.34 -12.85
CA TRP A 181 -11.23 1.58 -13.12
C TRP A 181 -11.13 2.55 -11.93
N ALA A 182 -11.32 2.07 -10.70
CA ALA A 182 -11.20 2.88 -9.49
C ALA A 182 -9.78 3.43 -9.30
N LEU A 183 -8.75 2.62 -9.56
CA LEU A 183 -7.34 3.04 -9.54
C LEU A 183 -7.06 4.15 -10.54
N ASN A 184 -7.48 3.97 -11.79
CA ASN A 184 -7.29 4.97 -12.84
C ASN A 184 -7.97 6.29 -12.48
N ARG A 185 -9.15 6.24 -11.88
CA ARG A 185 -9.85 7.43 -11.39
C ARG A 185 -9.13 8.08 -10.22
N ALA A 186 -8.69 7.31 -9.22
CA ALA A 186 -7.92 7.86 -8.11
C ALA A 186 -6.64 8.56 -8.59
N PHE A 187 -5.94 8.01 -9.59
CA PHE A 187 -4.77 8.66 -10.19
C PHE A 187 -5.12 9.90 -11.03
N ALA A 188 -6.28 9.91 -11.70
CA ALA A 188 -6.77 11.10 -12.40
C ALA A 188 -7.17 12.24 -11.45
N LEU A 189 -7.38 11.95 -10.16
CA LEU A 189 -7.65 12.96 -9.13
C LEU A 189 -6.37 13.60 -8.58
N LEU A 190 -5.18 13.12 -8.93
CA LEU A 190 -3.93 13.76 -8.51
C LEU A 190 -3.83 15.17 -9.10
N SER A 191 -3.22 16.12 -8.39
CA SER A 191 -3.02 17.46 -8.94
C SER A 191 -2.12 17.40 -10.19
N PRO A 192 -2.35 18.26 -11.21
CA PRO A 192 -1.57 18.25 -12.47
C PRO A 192 -0.05 18.36 -12.23
N GLU A 193 0.34 19.22 -11.30
CA GLU A 193 1.73 19.44 -10.88
C GLU A 193 2.40 18.14 -10.40
N LEU A 194 1.66 17.26 -9.74
CA LEU A 194 2.14 15.96 -9.26
C LEU A 194 2.07 14.89 -10.35
N ALA A 195 1.05 14.92 -11.19
CA ALA A 195 0.93 14.02 -12.34
C ALA A 195 2.12 14.16 -13.30
N ASP A 196 2.57 15.39 -13.56
CA ASP A 196 3.73 15.70 -14.41
C ASP A 196 5.05 15.25 -13.77
N SER A 197 5.22 15.45 -12.45
CA SER A 197 6.40 15.00 -11.71
C SER A 197 6.56 13.47 -11.69
N MET A 198 5.46 12.74 -11.89
CA MET A 198 5.43 11.28 -11.97
C MET A 198 5.63 10.73 -13.39
N GLN A 199 5.57 11.58 -14.42
CA GLN A 199 5.88 11.24 -15.81
C GLN A 199 7.33 11.57 -16.19
N ALA A 200 8.04 12.38 -15.40
CA ALA A 200 9.45 12.70 -15.63
C ALA A 200 10.34 11.44 -15.54
N PRO A 201 11.27 11.24 -16.50
CA PRO A 201 12.00 9.99 -16.67
C PRO A 201 12.95 9.74 -15.51
N GLY A 202 12.70 8.64 -14.81
CA GLY A 202 13.46 8.21 -13.63
C GLY A 202 12.86 6.94 -13.03
N GLN A 203 12.43 6.01 -13.88
CA GLN A 203 12.26 4.63 -13.44
C GLN A 203 13.65 4.01 -13.29
N PRO A 204 14.02 3.44 -12.13
CA PRO A 204 15.16 2.55 -12.07
C PRO A 204 14.90 1.40 -13.03
N ASN A 205 15.80 1.25 -13.98
CA ASN A 205 15.82 0.19 -14.97
C ASN A 205 15.74 -1.16 -14.23
N THR A 206 14.72 -1.97 -14.52
CA THR A 206 14.57 -3.34 -14.01
C THR A 206 15.69 -4.29 -14.45
N SER A 207 16.69 -3.78 -15.16
CA SER A 207 17.92 -4.51 -15.55
C SER A 207 19.05 -4.49 -14.50
N GLN A 208 18.81 -4.08 -13.24
CA GLN A 208 19.81 -4.15 -12.16
C GLN A 208 19.43 -5.08 -11.00
N ILE A 209 18.54 -6.06 -11.24
CA ILE A 209 18.38 -7.23 -10.37
C ILE A 209 18.75 -8.47 -11.19
N ALA A 210 20.01 -8.50 -11.61
CA ALA A 210 20.70 -9.68 -12.13
C ALA A 210 22.20 -9.40 -12.08
N GLU A 211 22.77 -9.50 -10.87
CA GLU A 211 24.13 -10.00 -10.67
C GLU A 211 24.02 -11.29 -9.85
#